data_AF-A0A9W7CW94-F1
#
_entry.id   AF-A0A9W7CW94-F1
#
_cell.length_a   1.000
_cell.length_b   1.000
_cell.length_c   1.000
_cell.angle_alpha   90.00
_cell.angle_beta   90.00
_cell.angle_gamma   90.00
#
_symmetry.space_group_name_H-M   'P 1'
#
loop_
_entity.id
_entity.type
_entity.pdbx_description
1 polymer ?
#
loop_
_entity_poly.entity_id
_entity_poly.type
_entity_poly.pdbx_seq_one_letter_code
_entity_poly.pdbx_strand_id
1 'polypeptide(L)'
;MTRRCRLTDFPVRLPVDELNPRGVWPVTNDYVAAVLADPEAYRCLTGPLLEVDSGSFVKETSPWYKAQPCFWPVNPNDTQICARPTFSGNHQCITGETCGGNYDVYGNPRFLNKFVMEDALYQDALDYGLTTFDNVGYAVVTFFQVITSEGWTNIMYMCMDSTQPIIAAMFYIVFVIFDSIFVMNLTLAVIADEFNIDESTPSLTVAEKKMLLLASDERSQFQPRIPWLYYVASHPLFSALIMVVIFANTAVLSLDHYPMSDAMDADLEMINFALSCVFLAEMIIKIIGLGPRLYARDRFNLFDAFVVVMGLLELALSPPSFMSKNQPKKGSVSSLRSFRLFRVFKLARNWRSLRELLQMIGRAVAGIANFGVLLFIFIYIYALIGMQVRQFQFTA
;
A
#
# COMPACT_ATOMS: atom_id res chain seq x y z
N MET A 1 -9.03 -19.02 19.74
CA MET A 1 -9.45 -19.24 18.33
C MET A 1 -8.66 -20.42 17.75
N THR A 2 -9.02 -21.67 18.04
CA THR A 2 -8.14 -22.83 17.69
C THR A 2 -8.88 -23.95 16.96
N ARG A 3 -10.09 -23.68 16.45
CA ARG A 3 -10.94 -24.71 15.84
C ARG A 3 -10.66 -24.80 14.35
N ARG A 4 -10.30 -25.98 13.88
CA ARG A 4 -10.07 -26.27 12.47
C ARG A 4 -10.82 -27.52 12.09
N CYS A 5 -11.06 -27.68 10.80
CA CYS A 5 -11.60 -28.92 10.28
C CYS A 5 -10.56 -30.03 10.38
N ARG A 6 -10.97 -31.12 11.02
CA ARG A 6 -10.13 -32.27 11.31
C ARG A 6 -10.61 -33.46 10.51
N LEU A 7 -9.66 -34.26 10.05
CA LEU A 7 -9.92 -35.43 9.20
C LEU A 7 -10.50 -36.63 9.98
N THR A 8 -10.42 -36.61 11.31
CA THR A 8 -10.96 -37.65 12.20
C THR A 8 -11.95 -37.05 13.20
N ASP A 9 -12.87 -37.85 13.71
CA ASP A 9 -13.86 -37.40 14.70
C ASP A 9 -13.27 -37.15 16.09
N PHE A 10 -12.13 -37.76 16.40
CA PHE A 10 -11.45 -37.65 17.69
C PHE A 10 -9.92 -37.59 17.51
N PRO A 11 -9.19 -37.07 18.53
CA PRO A 11 -7.74 -37.09 18.53
C PRO A 11 -7.17 -38.51 18.55
N VAL A 12 -6.04 -38.68 17.89
CA VAL A 12 -5.34 -39.95 17.70
C VAL A 12 -3.97 -39.92 18.37
N ARG A 13 -3.44 -41.10 18.69
CA ARG A 13 -2.14 -41.26 19.35
C ARG A 13 -1.03 -40.77 18.43
N LEU A 14 -0.11 -40.01 18.98
CA LEU A 14 1.12 -39.65 18.30
C LEU A 14 1.98 -40.93 18.14
N PRO A 15 2.60 -41.19 16.98
CA PRO A 15 3.51 -42.33 16.84
C PRO A 15 4.72 -42.10 17.76
N VAL A 16 4.76 -42.78 18.91
CA VAL A 16 5.85 -42.61 19.87
C VAL A 16 7.06 -43.38 19.35
N ASP A 17 8.06 -42.66 18.83
CA ASP A 17 9.38 -43.25 18.61
C ASP A 17 10.19 -43.11 19.91
N GLU A 18 10.39 -44.22 20.61
CA GLU A 18 11.14 -44.27 21.88
C GLU A 18 12.60 -43.81 21.71
N LEU A 19 13.14 -43.81 20.47
CA LEU A 19 14.51 -43.43 20.15
C LEU A 19 14.66 -41.95 19.76
N ASN A 20 13.58 -41.26 19.34
CA ASN A 20 13.63 -39.85 18.93
C ASN A 20 12.36 -39.06 19.31
N PRO A 21 12.18 -38.69 20.58
CA PRO A 21 11.00 -37.97 21.05
C PRO A 21 10.82 -36.55 20.45
N ARG A 22 11.83 -35.98 19.79
CA ARG A 22 11.76 -34.68 19.10
C ARG A 22 11.47 -34.78 17.60
N GLY A 23 11.64 -35.97 17.00
CA GLY A 23 11.51 -36.18 15.55
C GLY A 23 10.13 -36.63 15.07
N VAL A 24 9.12 -36.61 15.95
CA VAL A 24 7.80 -37.15 15.65
C VAL A 24 6.92 -36.18 14.84
N TRP A 25 7.30 -34.91 14.76
CA TRP A 25 6.51 -33.85 14.11
C TRP A 25 7.31 -33.15 12.99
N PRO A 26 6.76 -32.96 11.78
CA PRO A 26 5.43 -33.37 11.33
C PRO A 26 5.30 -34.89 11.18
N VAL A 27 4.10 -35.41 11.42
CA VAL A 27 3.80 -36.84 11.26
C VAL A 27 3.86 -37.21 9.77
N THR A 28 4.39 -38.39 9.43
CA THR A 28 4.51 -38.84 8.04
C THR A 28 3.13 -39.04 7.39
N ASN A 29 3.02 -38.73 6.10
CA ASN A 29 1.77 -38.92 5.35
C ASN A 29 1.29 -40.38 5.37
N ASP A 30 2.20 -41.35 5.41
CA ASP A 30 1.87 -42.77 5.48
C ASP A 30 1.16 -43.13 6.79
N TYR A 31 1.60 -42.56 7.92
CA TYR A 31 0.95 -42.77 9.21
C TYR A 31 -0.42 -42.09 9.24
N VAL A 32 -0.54 -40.88 8.70
CA VAL A 32 -1.85 -40.22 8.58
C VAL A 32 -2.80 -41.06 7.71
N ALA A 33 -2.34 -41.60 6.59
CA ALA A 33 -3.15 -42.48 5.75
C ALA A 33 -3.60 -43.76 6.48
N ALA A 34 -2.72 -44.38 7.27
CA ALA A 34 -3.07 -45.54 8.10
C ALA A 34 -4.11 -45.20 9.18
N VAL A 35 -3.99 -44.02 9.81
CA VAL A 35 -4.97 -43.50 10.78
C VAL A 35 -6.33 -43.28 10.11
N LEU A 36 -6.36 -42.74 8.89
CA LEU A 36 -7.62 -42.50 8.18
C LEU A 36 -8.30 -43.80 7.72
N ALA A 37 -7.53 -44.87 7.51
CA ALA A 37 -8.07 -46.18 7.15
C ALA A 37 -8.78 -46.90 8.32
N ASP A 38 -8.27 -46.75 9.55
CA ASP A 38 -8.88 -47.30 10.77
C ASP A 38 -8.71 -46.35 11.98
N PRO A 39 -9.52 -45.29 12.10
CA PRO A 39 -9.33 -44.26 13.12
C PRO A 39 -9.47 -44.77 14.56
N GLU A 40 -10.39 -45.72 14.81
CA GLU A 40 -10.67 -46.23 16.16
C GLU A 40 -9.47 -46.98 16.77
N ALA A 41 -8.68 -47.68 15.95
CA ALA A 41 -7.46 -48.37 16.40
C ALA A 41 -6.41 -47.39 16.98
N TYR A 42 -6.38 -46.15 16.48
CA TYR A 42 -5.42 -45.11 16.89
C TYR A 42 -6.00 -44.11 17.90
N ARG A 43 -7.20 -44.35 18.42
CA ARG A 43 -7.88 -43.42 19.33
C ARG A 43 -7.04 -43.10 20.57
N CYS A 44 -6.90 -41.80 20.85
CA CYS A 44 -6.13 -41.30 21.99
C CYS A 44 -6.80 -41.63 23.33
N LEU A 45 -8.01 -41.12 23.53
CA LEU A 45 -8.82 -41.31 24.73
C LEU A 45 -10.22 -41.81 24.32
N THR A 46 -10.77 -42.72 25.12
CA THR A 46 -12.15 -43.20 24.97
C THR A 46 -13.19 -42.26 25.58
N GLY A 47 -12.76 -41.29 26.39
CA GLY A 47 -13.62 -40.28 27.00
C GLY A 47 -14.21 -39.27 26.01
N PRO A 48 -15.18 -38.45 26.44
CA PRO A 48 -15.79 -37.41 25.62
C PRO A 48 -14.76 -36.32 25.23
N LEU A 49 -14.97 -35.69 24.08
CA LEU A 49 -14.12 -34.61 23.58
C LEU A 49 -14.30 -33.29 24.34
N LEU A 50 -15.36 -33.15 25.15
CA LEU A 50 -15.66 -31.96 25.98
C LEU A 50 -15.58 -30.65 25.19
N GLU A 51 -16.32 -30.66 24.10
CA GLU A 51 -16.33 -29.64 23.08
C GLU A 51 -17.43 -28.60 23.32
N VAL A 52 -18.47 -28.99 24.06
CA VAL A 52 -19.54 -28.16 24.61
C VAL A 52 -19.63 -28.48 26.10
N ASP A 53 -19.95 -27.47 26.92
CA ASP A 53 -20.16 -27.69 28.34
C ASP A 53 -21.37 -28.60 28.55
N SER A 54 -21.14 -29.80 29.08
CA SER A 54 -22.18 -30.77 29.38
C SER A 54 -22.65 -30.70 30.84
N GLY A 55 -22.09 -29.79 31.65
CA GLY A 55 -22.35 -29.65 33.08
C GLY A 55 -21.91 -30.85 33.93
N SER A 56 -21.38 -31.90 33.31
CA SER A 56 -20.97 -33.16 33.97
C SER A 56 -19.51 -33.14 34.44
N PHE A 57 -18.71 -32.22 33.89
CA PHE A 57 -17.29 -32.10 34.15
C PHE A 57 -16.99 -30.68 34.65
N VAL A 58 -15.94 -30.58 35.45
CA VAL A 58 -15.26 -29.33 35.77
C VAL A 58 -13.83 -29.40 35.25
N LYS A 59 -13.10 -28.30 35.30
CA LYS A 59 -11.75 -28.22 34.74
C LYS A 59 -10.83 -29.34 35.24
N GLU A 60 -10.88 -29.66 36.52
CA GLU A 60 -10.02 -30.66 37.19
C GLU A 60 -10.48 -32.11 36.96
N THR A 61 -11.77 -32.32 36.68
CA THR A 61 -12.34 -33.66 36.44
C THR A 61 -12.43 -34.02 34.95
N SER A 62 -12.07 -33.07 34.08
CA SER A 62 -11.97 -33.29 32.64
C SER A 62 -11.01 -34.44 32.32
N PRO A 63 -11.37 -35.37 31.41
CA PRO A 63 -10.44 -36.36 30.86
C PRO A 63 -9.19 -35.72 30.23
N TRP A 64 -9.27 -34.45 29.83
CA TRP A 64 -8.21 -33.65 29.24
C TRP A 64 -7.48 -32.75 30.25
N TYR A 65 -7.75 -32.88 31.56
CA TYR A 65 -7.05 -32.10 32.59
C TYR A 65 -5.52 -32.26 32.50
N LYS A 66 -5.05 -33.44 32.10
CA LYS A 66 -3.65 -33.68 31.73
C LYS A 66 -3.54 -33.83 30.21
N ALA A 67 -2.66 -33.04 29.62
CA ALA A 67 -2.34 -33.11 28.20
C ALA A 67 -1.79 -34.49 27.80
N GLN A 68 -2.21 -35.00 26.65
CA GLN A 68 -1.90 -36.34 26.17
C GLN A 68 -0.88 -36.32 25.03
N PRO A 69 -0.06 -37.38 24.84
CA PRO A 69 0.84 -37.52 23.69
C PRO A 69 0.05 -37.90 22.42
N CYS A 70 -0.82 -37.01 21.99
CA CYS A 70 -1.77 -37.21 20.89
C CYS A 70 -1.76 -36.00 19.97
N PHE A 71 -2.37 -36.15 18.79
CA PHE A 71 -2.60 -35.06 17.85
C PHE A 71 -3.94 -35.26 17.14
N TRP A 72 -4.40 -34.23 16.44
CA TRP A 72 -5.65 -34.29 15.69
C TRP A 72 -5.41 -33.83 14.25
N PRO A 73 -5.39 -34.75 13.27
CA PRO A 73 -5.08 -34.42 11.87
C PRO A 73 -5.95 -33.28 11.35
N VAL A 74 -5.32 -32.18 10.91
CA VAL A 74 -5.99 -31.02 10.31
C VAL A 74 -6.15 -31.27 8.81
N ASN A 75 -7.26 -30.82 8.23
CA ASN A 75 -7.41 -30.78 6.78
C ASN A 75 -6.52 -29.65 6.20
N PRO A 76 -5.48 -29.96 5.40
CA PRO A 76 -4.58 -28.95 4.86
C PRO A 76 -5.22 -28.06 3.78
N ASN A 77 -6.32 -28.50 3.16
CA ASN A 77 -6.99 -27.75 2.09
C ASN A 77 -7.93 -26.67 2.62
N ASP A 78 -8.37 -26.77 3.87
CA ASP A 78 -9.24 -25.80 4.51
C ASP A 78 -8.44 -24.85 5.38
N THR A 79 -8.35 -23.59 4.97
CA THR A 79 -7.52 -22.56 5.61
C THR A 79 -8.26 -21.71 6.64
N GLN A 80 -9.55 -21.99 6.88
CA GLN A 80 -10.42 -21.15 7.70
C GLN A 80 -10.67 -21.77 9.09
N ILE A 81 -11.10 -20.92 10.03
CA ILE A 81 -11.51 -21.36 11.36
C ILE A 81 -12.93 -21.90 11.25
N CYS A 82 -13.19 -23.09 11.79
CA CYS A 82 -14.53 -23.67 11.71
C CYS A 82 -15.39 -23.31 12.93
N ALA A 83 -16.68 -23.12 12.68
CA ALA A 83 -17.72 -23.26 13.66
C ALA A 83 -18.37 -24.64 13.56
N ARG A 84 -18.93 -25.09 14.69
CA ARG A 84 -19.73 -26.31 14.70
C ARG A 84 -21.11 -26.08 14.12
N PRO A 85 -21.80 -27.16 13.68
CA PRO A 85 -23.19 -27.08 13.23
C PRO A 85 -24.15 -26.47 14.26
N THR A 86 -23.85 -26.58 15.56
CA THR A 86 -24.66 -26.00 16.65
C THR A 86 -24.40 -24.52 16.92
N PHE A 87 -23.34 -23.95 16.32
CA PHE A 87 -22.97 -22.55 16.44
C PHE A 87 -23.22 -21.84 15.10
N SER A 88 -23.46 -20.54 15.13
CA SER A 88 -23.87 -19.77 13.95
C SER A 88 -22.72 -19.22 13.11
N GLY A 89 -21.50 -19.74 13.24
CA GLY A 89 -20.37 -19.26 12.45
C GLY A 89 -20.51 -19.56 10.97
N ASN A 90 -19.92 -18.70 10.15
CA ASN A 90 -20.07 -18.75 8.70
C ASN A 90 -19.43 -19.98 8.05
N HIS A 91 -18.34 -20.49 8.63
CA HIS A 91 -17.61 -21.62 8.08
C HIS A 91 -17.90 -22.91 8.83
N GLN A 92 -18.27 -23.95 8.09
CA GLN A 92 -18.51 -25.29 8.60
C GLN A 92 -17.67 -26.30 7.81
N CYS A 93 -17.20 -27.35 8.49
CA CYS A 93 -16.42 -28.40 7.86
C CYS A 93 -17.23 -29.18 6.83
N ILE A 94 -16.54 -29.73 5.83
CA ILE A 94 -17.15 -30.61 4.83
C ILE A 94 -17.69 -31.89 5.47
N THR A 95 -18.62 -32.56 4.80
CA THR A 95 -19.21 -33.81 5.29
C THR A 95 -18.14 -34.90 5.46
N GLY A 96 -18.04 -35.46 6.66
CA GLY A 96 -17.01 -36.45 7.03
C GLY A 96 -15.84 -35.86 7.82
N GLU A 97 -15.75 -34.53 7.96
CA GLU A 97 -14.77 -33.86 8.81
C GLU A 97 -15.42 -33.29 10.08
N THR A 98 -14.64 -33.22 11.15
CA THR A 98 -15.11 -32.73 12.44
C THR A 98 -14.42 -31.43 12.84
N CYS A 99 -15.21 -30.44 13.26
CA CYS A 99 -14.69 -29.17 13.76
C CYS A 99 -14.18 -29.31 15.21
N GLY A 100 -12.85 -29.33 15.36
CA GLY A 100 -12.15 -29.68 16.60
C GLY A 100 -11.16 -28.63 17.09
N GLY A 101 -11.13 -28.39 18.41
CA GLY A 101 -10.20 -27.46 19.07
C GLY A 101 -9.01 -28.15 19.73
N ASN A 102 -7.90 -27.43 19.92
CA ASN A 102 -6.73 -27.89 20.66
C ASN A 102 -6.92 -27.83 22.20
N TYR A 103 -7.96 -27.14 22.66
CA TYR A 103 -8.33 -27.01 24.06
C TYR A 103 -9.73 -27.61 24.28
N ASP A 104 -10.02 -28.09 25.49
CA ASP A 104 -11.39 -28.39 25.91
C ASP A 104 -12.19 -27.10 26.21
N VAL A 105 -13.49 -27.24 26.44
CA VAL A 105 -14.37 -26.10 26.77
C VAL A 105 -13.97 -25.35 28.06
N TYR A 106 -13.18 -25.97 28.94
CA TYR A 106 -12.69 -25.41 30.19
C TYR A 106 -11.26 -24.82 30.08
N GLY A 107 -10.68 -24.85 28.88
CA GLY A 107 -9.36 -24.30 28.57
C GLY A 107 -8.18 -25.21 28.94
N ASN A 108 -8.41 -26.51 29.17
CA ASN A 108 -7.30 -27.47 29.33
C ASN A 108 -6.70 -27.83 27.96
N PRO A 109 -5.36 -27.84 27.81
CA PRO A 109 -4.70 -28.23 26.57
C PRO A 109 -4.82 -29.74 26.34
N ARG A 110 -5.21 -30.14 25.13
CA ARG A 110 -5.36 -31.58 24.79
C ARG A 110 -4.04 -32.27 24.52
N PHE A 111 -3.10 -31.56 23.90
CA PHE A 111 -1.86 -32.15 23.37
C PHE A 111 -0.64 -31.72 24.17
N LEU A 112 0.21 -32.68 24.48
CA LEU A 112 1.44 -32.47 25.23
C LEU A 112 2.51 -31.77 24.38
N ASN A 113 2.55 -32.04 23.07
CA ASN A 113 3.55 -31.50 22.16
C ASN A 113 3.18 -30.07 21.71
N LYS A 114 4.10 -29.13 21.89
CA LYS A 114 3.92 -27.71 21.53
C LYS A 114 3.68 -27.49 20.03
N PHE A 115 4.41 -28.18 19.16
CA PHE A 115 4.26 -28.02 17.71
C PHE A 115 2.86 -28.47 17.23
N VAL A 116 2.31 -29.52 17.86
CA VAL A 116 0.93 -29.97 17.61
C VAL A 116 -0.10 -28.92 18.06
N MET A 117 0.18 -28.23 19.17
CA MET A 117 -0.70 -27.17 19.66
C MET A 117 -0.71 -25.93 18.75
N GLU A 118 0.37 -25.68 18.01
CA GLU A 118 0.50 -24.54 17.09
C GLU A 118 0.08 -24.87 15.65
N ASP A 119 0.18 -26.14 15.23
CA ASP A 119 -0.10 -26.60 13.85
C ASP A 119 -1.46 -26.14 13.29
N ALA A 120 -2.50 -26.18 14.10
CA ALA A 120 -3.85 -25.78 13.67
C ALA A 120 -3.96 -24.28 13.33
N LEU A 121 -3.04 -23.44 13.79
CA LEU A 121 -3.03 -22.00 13.55
C LEU A 121 -1.83 -21.52 12.74
N TYR A 122 -0.78 -22.33 12.61
CA TYR A 122 0.43 -21.98 11.89
C TYR A 122 0.22 -22.05 10.37
N GLN A 123 -0.56 -21.10 9.85
CA GLN A 123 -0.86 -20.95 8.44
C GLN A 123 -0.89 -19.47 8.04
N ASP A 124 -0.56 -19.18 6.79
CA ASP A 124 -0.57 -17.84 6.21
C ASP A 124 -1.93 -17.15 6.33
N ALA A 125 -3.02 -17.87 6.06
CA ALA A 125 -4.39 -17.35 6.14
C ALA A 125 -4.83 -16.96 7.57
N LEU A 126 -4.14 -17.44 8.60
CA LEU A 126 -4.45 -17.20 10.02
C LEU A 126 -3.30 -16.45 10.74
N ASP A 127 -2.52 -15.68 9.98
CA ASP A 127 -1.38 -14.89 10.48
C ASP A 127 -0.42 -15.71 11.37
N TYR A 128 -0.20 -16.98 11.00
CA TYR A 128 0.64 -17.93 11.74
C TYR A 128 0.28 -18.08 13.24
N GLY A 129 -0.98 -17.83 13.60
CA GLY A 129 -1.45 -17.90 14.98
C GLY A 129 -1.04 -16.70 15.85
N LEU A 130 -0.58 -15.60 15.25
CA LEU A 130 -0.23 -14.37 15.97
C LEU A 130 -1.49 -13.58 16.40
N THR A 131 -2.52 -13.56 15.56
CA THR A 131 -3.78 -12.85 15.82
C THR A 131 -4.74 -13.70 16.67
N THR A 132 -4.54 -13.69 17.98
CA THR A 132 -5.36 -14.48 18.92
C THR A 132 -5.78 -13.66 20.16
N PHE A 133 -6.79 -14.17 20.86
CA PHE A 133 -7.34 -13.58 22.09
C PHE A 133 -7.11 -14.48 23.31
N ASP A 134 -6.14 -15.39 23.22
CA ASP A 134 -5.92 -16.42 24.24
C ASP A 134 -5.25 -15.84 25.51
N ASN A 135 -4.56 -14.69 25.39
CA ASN A 135 -4.09 -13.90 26.50
C ASN A 135 -4.12 -12.40 26.19
N VAL A 136 -3.97 -11.58 27.24
CA VAL A 136 -4.03 -10.11 27.13
C VAL A 136 -2.95 -9.54 26.20
N GLY A 137 -1.76 -10.14 26.15
CA GLY A 137 -0.66 -9.68 25.30
C GLY A 137 -0.98 -9.83 23.80
N TYR A 138 -1.38 -11.01 23.36
CA TYR A 138 -1.83 -11.23 21.97
C TYR A 138 -3.08 -10.44 21.63
N ALA A 139 -4.01 -10.29 22.59
CA ALA A 139 -5.20 -9.46 22.38
C ALA A 139 -4.82 -7.99 22.12
N VAL A 140 -3.85 -7.43 22.86
CA VAL A 140 -3.35 -6.06 22.63
C VAL A 140 -2.71 -5.93 21.25
N VAL A 141 -1.90 -6.90 20.81
CA VAL A 141 -1.31 -6.88 19.46
C VAL A 141 -2.38 -6.95 18.38
N THR A 142 -3.37 -7.83 18.56
CA THR A 142 -4.50 -7.99 17.62
C THR A 142 -5.33 -6.70 17.54
N PHE A 143 -5.65 -6.08 18.68
CA PHE A 143 -6.35 -4.79 18.69
C PHE A 143 -5.51 -3.64 18.16
N PHE A 144 -4.20 -3.63 18.40
CA PHE A 144 -3.31 -2.64 17.80
C PHE A 144 -3.36 -2.71 16.27
N GLN A 145 -3.33 -3.90 15.69
CA GLN A 145 -3.52 -4.11 14.25
C GLN A 145 -4.88 -3.58 13.78
N VAL A 146 -5.96 -3.81 14.53
CA VAL A 146 -7.29 -3.29 14.21
C VAL A 146 -7.36 -1.75 14.27
N ILE A 147 -6.76 -1.12 15.28
CA ILE A 147 -6.69 0.35 15.44
C ILE A 147 -5.91 0.98 14.27
N THR A 148 -4.86 0.33 13.78
CA THR A 148 -4.14 0.82 12.59
C THR A 148 -4.95 0.73 11.29
N SER A 149 -6.16 0.16 11.33
CA SER A 149 -7.02 -0.08 10.17
C SER A 149 -6.39 -0.98 9.10
N GLU A 150 -5.39 -1.77 9.47
CA GLU A 150 -4.67 -2.69 8.58
C GLU A 150 -5.06 -4.15 8.88
N GLY A 151 -5.54 -4.88 7.88
CA GLY A 151 -5.89 -6.31 8.02
C GLY A 151 -7.03 -6.62 9.01
N TRP A 152 -7.73 -5.61 9.55
CA TRP A 152 -8.81 -5.80 10.52
C TRP A 152 -9.99 -6.61 9.97
N THR A 153 -10.23 -6.56 8.66
CA THR A 153 -11.26 -7.36 7.99
C THR A 153 -10.97 -8.85 8.08
N ASN A 154 -9.68 -9.25 8.01
CA ASN A 154 -9.30 -10.66 8.16
C ASN A 154 -9.58 -11.15 9.57
N ILE A 155 -9.24 -10.35 10.59
CA ILE A 155 -9.55 -10.64 11.99
C ILE A 155 -11.08 -10.72 12.21
N MET A 156 -11.83 -9.79 11.62
CA MET A 156 -13.29 -9.81 11.65
C MET A 156 -13.84 -11.09 11.01
N TYR A 157 -13.36 -11.49 9.83
CA TYR A 157 -13.81 -12.71 9.15
C TYR A 157 -13.46 -13.96 9.97
N MET A 158 -12.25 -14.05 10.54
CA MET A 158 -11.89 -15.13 11.48
C MET A 158 -12.83 -15.20 12.70
N CYS A 159 -13.25 -14.06 13.23
CA CYS A 159 -14.27 -14.01 14.29
C CYS A 159 -15.66 -14.45 13.79
N MET A 160 -16.05 -14.06 12.58
CA MET A 160 -17.33 -14.42 11.97
C MET A 160 -17.42 -15.92 11.64
N ASP A 161 -16.32 -16.51 11.21
CA ASP A 161 -16.25 -17.94 10.89
C ASP A 161 -16.31 -18.80 12.15
N SER A 162 -15.77 -18.29 13.27
CA SER A 162 -15.69 -19.04 14.54
C SER A 162 -16.87 -18.85 15.49
N THR A 163 -17.53 -17.69 15.46
CA THR A 163 -18.58 -17.30 16.42
C THR A 163 -19.82 -16.75 15.71
N GLN A 164 -20.57 -15.81 16.29
CA GLN A 164 -21.77 -15.28 15.64
C GLN A 164 -21.39 -14.19 14.63
N PRO A 165 -21.65 -14.38 13.32
CA PRO A 165 -21.13 -13.50 12.28
C PRO A 165 -21.67 -12.08 12.36
N ILE A 166 -22.95 -11.93 12.72
CA ILE A 166 -23.58 -10.61 12.83
C ILE A 166 -22.99 -9.82 13.99
N ILE A 167 -22.80 -10.45 15.16
CA ILE A 167 -22.24 -9.78 16.34
C ILE A 167 -20.78 -9.41 16.10
N ALA A 168 -19.99 -10.33 15.55
CA ALA A 168 -18.60 -10.08 15.20
C ALA A 168 -18.46 -8.91 14.23
N ALA A 169 -19.23 -8.91 13.13
CA ALA A 169 -19.21 -7.83 12.14
C ALA A 169 -19.59 -6.49 12.77
N MET A 170 -20.67 -6.44 13.55
CA MET A 170 -21.11 -5.21 14.21
C MET A 170 -20.07 -4.68 15.19
N PHE A 171 -19.44 -5.56 15.97
CA PHE A 171 -18.38 -5.18 16.91
C PHE A 171 -17.22 -4.48 16.19
N TYR A 172 -16.65 -5.11 15.15
CA TYR A 172 -15.50 -4.54 14.46
C TYR A 172 -15.84 -3.30 13.63
N ILE A 173 -17.01 -3.27 12.96
CA ILE A 173 -17.45 -2.09 12.20
C ILE A 173 -17.63 -0.88 13.11
N VAL A 174 -18.33 -1.04 14.24
CA VAL A 174 -18.51 0.07 15.19
C VAL A 174 -17.18 0.49 15.80
N PHE A 175 -16.32 -0.48 16.13
CA PHE A 175 -15.00 -0.20 16.69
C PHE A 175 -14.15 0.63 15.72
N VAL A 176 -14.04 0.22 14.45
CA VAL A 176 -13.24 0.92 13.43
C VAL A 176 -13.83 2.30 13.11
N ILE A 177 -15.15 2.46 13.06
CA ILE A 177 -15.78 3.77 12.87
C ILE A 177 -15.45 4.68 14.05
N PHE A 178 -15.59 4.18 15.29
CA PHE A 178 -15.29 4.95 16.48
C PHE A 178 -13.81 5.34 16.54
N ASP A 179 -12.91 4.39 16.27
CA ASP A 179 -11.46 4.57 16.29
C ASP A 179 -10.98 5.56 15.21
N SER A 180 -11.41 5.37 13.96
CA SER A 180 -11.04 6.25 12.85
C SER A 180 -11.47 7.70 13.07
N ILE A 181 -12.63 7.92 13.72
CA ILE A 181 -13.07 9.26 14.10
C ILE A 181 -12.28 9.77 15.31
N PHE A 182 -12.04 8.94 16.32
CA PHE A 182 -11.42 9.38 17.57
C PHE A 182 -9.92 9.64 17.41
N VAL A 183 -9.16 8.65 16.94
CA VAL A 183 -7.69 8.71 16.89
C VAL A 183 -7.22 9.71 15.84
N MET A 184 -7.75 9.68 14.61
CA MET A 184 -7.30 10.60 13.56
C MET A 184 -7.66 12.04 13.88
N ASN A 185 -8.87 12.32 14.40
CA ASN A 185 -9.23 13.70 14.71
C ASN A 185 -8.53 14.23 15.96
N LEU A 186 -8.33 13.39 17.00
CA LEU A 186 -7.58 13.80 18.19
C LEU A 186 -6.12 14.10 17.84
N THR A 187 -5.47 13.21 17.08
CA THR A 187 -4.07 13.40 16.67
C THR A 187 -3.91 14.63 15.78
N LEU A 188 -4.79 14.81 14.78
CA LEU A 188 -4.77 16.01 13.93
C LEU A 188 -5.03 17.29 14.73
N ALA A 189 -5.94 17.27 15.71
CA ALA A 189 -6.21 18.43 16.56
C ALA A 189 -4.99 18.82 17.40
N VAL A 190 -4.33 17.84 18.05
CA VAL A 190 -3.12 18.08 18.84
C VAL A 190 -1.98 18.60 17.96
N ILE A 191 -1.79 18.00 16.78
CA ILE A 191 -0.77 18.42 15.83
C ILE A 191 -1.05 19.85 15.33
N ALA A 192 -2.29 20.15 14.97
CA ALA A 192 -2.68 21.47 14.48
C ALA A 192 -2.49 22.55 15.54
N ASP A 193 -2.82 22.28 16.80
CA ASP A 193 -2.63 23.23 17.90
C ASP A 193 -1.15 23.56 18.09
N GLU A 194 -0.27 22.56 18.05
CA GLU A 194 1.17 22.75 18.18
C GLU A 194 1.76 23.56 17.00
N PHE A 195 1.35 23.25 15.75
CA PHE A 195 1.84 23.97 14.57
C PHE A 195 1.36 25.43 14.49
N ASN A 196 0.21 25.77 15.10
CA ASN A 196 -0.29 27.14 15.14
C ASN A 196 0.55 28.05 16.07
N ILE A 197 1.28 27.48 17.05
CA ILE A 197 2.10 28.23 18.01
C ILE A 197 3.31 28.86 17.30
N ASP A 198 3.92 28.17 16.33
CA ASP A 198 5.13 28.62 15.61
C ASP A 198 4.88 29.81 14.67
N GLU A 199 3.67 29.94 14.11
CA GLU A 199 3.32 31.00 13.14
C GLU A 199 3.20 32.39 13.79
N SER A 200 3.12 32.45 15.13
CA SER A 200 2.99 33.70 15.91
C SER A 200 4.30 34.50 16.03
N THR A 201 5.44 33.97 15.56
CA THR A 201 6.68 34.74 15.46
C THR A 201 6.66 35.64 14.20
N PRO A 202 6.75 36.98 14.36
CA PRO A 202 6.50 37.87 13.24
C PRO A 202 7.62 37.79 12.20
N SER A 203 7.28 37.26 11.02
CA SER A 203 8.07 37.33 9.78
C SER A 203 8.23 38.77 9.23
N LEU A 204 8.08 39.80 10.07
CA LEU A 204 8.17 41.23 9.72
C LEU A 204 9.46 41.55 8.97
N THR A 205 10.58 40.92 9.34
CA THR A 205 11.89 41.16 8.70
C THR A 205 11.98 40.67 7.25
N VAL A 206 11.20 39.65 6.87
CA VAL A 206 11.17 39.13 5.50
C VAL A 206 10.30 40.00 4.61
N ALA A 207 9.15 40.44 5.11
CA ALA A 207 8.27 41.38 4.42
C ALA A 207 8.98 42.74 4.19
N GLU A 208 9.66 43.26 5.20
CA GLU A 208 10.48 44.48 5.11
C GLU A 208 11.66 44.33 4.14
N LYS A 209 12.39 43.21 4.19
CA LYS A 209 13.44 42.91 3.19
C LYS A 209 12.87 42.82 1.78
N LYS A 210 11.69 42.22 1.62
CA LYS A 210 11.00 42.17 0.32
C LYS A 210 10.66 43.57 -0.16
N MET A 211 10.17 44.45 0.72
CA MET A 211 9.80 45.82 0.40
C MET A 211 11.02 46.66 0.00
N LEU A 212 12.15 46.51 0.69
CA LEU A 212 13.43 47.14 0.35
C LEU A 212 14.01 46.62 -0.97
N LEU A 213 13.94 45.30 -1.22
CA LEU A 213 14.38 44.71 -2.49
C LEU A 213 13.50 45.15 -3.66
N LEU A 214 12.18 45.21 -3.46
CA LEU A 214 11.22 45.71 -4.45
C LEU A 214 11.45 47.20 -4.76
N ALA A 215 11.79 48.01 -3.75
CA ALA A 215 12.15 49.41 -3.93
C ALA A 215 13.48 49.62 -4.68
N SER A 216 14.38 48.63 -4.66
CA SER A 216 15.69 48.70 -5.35
C SER A 216 15.67 48.25 -6.82
N ASP A 217 14.61 47.59 -7.27
CA ASP A 217 14.51 46.96 -8.60
C ASP A 217 13.74 47.81 -9.64
N GLU A 218 13.37 49.04 -9.28
CA GLU A 218 12.83 50.03 -10.22
C GLU A 218 13.94 50.73 -11.04
N ARG A 219 14.51 50.07 -12.07
CA ARG A 219 14.94 50.68 -13.37
C ARG A 219 15.87 49.85 -14.27
N SER A 220 15.59 48.58 -14.53
CA SER A 220 16.03 48.04 -15.83
C SER A 220 14.98 48.40 -16.90
N GLN A 221 15.10 49.59 -17.50
CA GLN A 221 14.31 49.92 -18.70
C GLN A 221 14.68 48.94 -19.81
N PHE A 222 13.89 47.88 -19.94
CA PHE A 222 14.06 46.88 -20.99
C PHE A 222 13.50 47.46 -22.30
N GLN A 223 14.39 47.73 -23.26
CA GLN A 223 14.00 48.08 -24.62
C GLN A 223 13.99 46.81 -25.48
N PRO A 224 12.85 46.43 -26.08
CA PRO A 224 12.78 45.25 -26.94
C PRO A 224 13.58 45.50 -28.22
N ARG A 225 14.49 44.58 -28.58
CA ARG A 225 15.24 44.62 -29.85
C ARG A 225 14.32 44.57 -31.08
N ILE A 226 13.17 43.88 -30.95
CA ILE A 226 12.17 43.72 -32.02
C ILE A 226 10.77 44.00 -31.45
N PRO A 227 10.22 45.22 -31.63
CA PRO A 227 8.99 45.65 -30.98
C PRO A 227 7.73 44.88 -31.38
N TRP A 228 7.60 44.48 -32.65
CA TRP A 228 6.43 43.75 -33.12
C TRP A 228 6.36 42.34 -32.54
N LEU A 229 7.51 41.67 -32.38
CA LEU A 229 7.58 40.32 -31.83
C LEU A 229 7.34 40.31 -30.31
N TYR A 230 7.78 41.36 -29.63
CA TYR A 230 7.38 41.62 -28.24
C TYR A 230 5.85 41.77 -28.11
N TYR A 231 5.23 42.52 -29.02
CA TYR A 231 3.77 42.69 -29.03
C TYR A 231 3.03 41.37 -29.26
N VAL A 232 3.48 40.55 -30.22
CA VAL A 232 2.92 39.21 -30.48
C VAL A 232 3.09 38.28 -29.27
N ALA A 233 4.30 38.20 -28.70
CA ALA A 233 4.58 37.32 -27.56
C ALA A 233 3.79 37.70 -26.29
N SER A 234 3.46 39.00 -26.15
CA SER A 234 2.71 39.53 -25.01
C SER A 234 1.19 39.53 -25.24
N HIS A 235 0.72 39.20 -26.45
CA HIS A 235 -0.69 39.31 -26.79
C HIS A 235 -1.52 38.19 -26.12
N PRO A 236 -2.68 38.50 -25.53
CA PRO A 236 -3.53 37.49 -24.86
C PRO A 236 -4.01 36.38 -25.81
N LEU A 237 -4.27 36.71 -27.09
CA LEU A 237 -4.65 35.72 -28.10
C LEU A 237 -3.55 34.68 -28.36
N PHE A 238 -2.28 35.10 -28.32
CA PHE A 238 -1.15 34.17 -28.50
C PHE A 238 -1.11 33.17 -27.34
N SER A 239 -1.28 33.66 -26.11
CA SER A 239 -1.37 32.79 -24.93
C SER A 239 -2.58 31.83 -24.98
N ALA A 240 -3.74 32.32 -25.42
CA ALA A 240 -4.94 31.50 -25.59
C ALA A 240 -4.77 30.42 -26.67
N LEU A 241 -4.12 30.75 -27.79
CA LEU A 241 -3.82 29.78 -28.85
C LEU A 241 -2.92 28.67 -28.35
N ILE A 242 -1.83 29.00 -27.65
CA ILE A 242 -0.94 28.00 -27.06
C ILE A 242 -1.68 27.14 -26.04
N MET A 243 -2.58 27.73 -25.27
CA MET A 243 -3.40 26.99 -24.32
C MET A 243 -4.29 25.94 -25.01
N VAL A 244 -4.94 26.29 -26.12
CA VAL A 244 -5.72 25.33 -26.93
C VAL A 244 -4.82 24.21 -27.47
N VAL A 245 -3.60 24.55 -27.93
CA VAL A 245 -2.61 23.56 -28.40
C VAL A 245 -2.19 22.61 -27.29
N ILE A 246 -2.02 23.09 -26.05
CA ILE A 246 -1.71 22.23 -24.89
C ILE A 246 -2.87 21.27 -24.61
N PHE A 247 -4.12 21.72 -24.66
CA PHE A 247 -5.28 20.83 -24.51
C PHE A 247 -5.36 19.78 -25.60
N ALA A 248 -5.18 20.21 -26.86
CA ALA A 248 -5.15 19.30 -27.99
C ALA A 248 -4.03 18.25 -27.82
N ASN A 249 -2.84 18.66 -27.37
CA ASN A 249 -1.74 17.73 -27.09
C ASN A 249 -2.07 16.76 -25.97
N THR A 250 -2.71 17.23 -24.89
CA THR A 250 -3.13 16.37 -23.78
C THR A 250 -4.18 15.36 -24.23
N ALA A 251 -5.16 15.78 -25.06
CA ALA A 251 -6.17 14.89 -25.62
C ALA A 251 -5.53 13.82 -26.53
N VAL A 252 -4.61 14.21 -27.40
CA VAL A 252 -3.86 13.29 -28.27
C VAL A 252 -3.08 12.25 -27.45
N LEU A 253 -2.43 12.66 -26.35
CA LEU A 253 -1.74 11.73 -25.45
C LEU A 253 -2.68 10.76 -24.75
N SER A 254 -3.93 11.14 -24.49
CA SER A 254 -4.95 10.26 -23.88
C SER A 254 -5.57 9.23 -24.83
N LEU A 255 -5.31 9.34 -26.15
CA LEU A 255 -5.80 8.39 -27.15
C LEU A 255 -4.92 7.14 -27.30
N ASP A 256 -3.73 7.12 -26.69
CA ASP A 256 -2.82 5.97 -26.69
C ASP A 256 -3.42 4.83 -25.85
N HIS A 257 -3.65 3.66 -26.47
CA HIS A 257 -4.30 2.51 -25.84
C HIS A 257 -3.78 1.18 -26.40
N TYR A 258 -3.95 0.08 -25.64
CA TYR A 258 -3.57 -1.26 -26.09
C TYR A 258 -4.81 -2.14 -26.32
N PRO A 259 -4.95 -2.85 -27.46
CA PRO A 259 -4.05 -2.85 -28.63
C PRO A 259 -4.34 -1.69 -29.60
N MET A 260 -3.29 -1.03 -30.10
CA MET A 260 -3.40 0.05 -31.10
C MET A 260 -3.12 -0.48 -32.51
N SER A 261 -3.86 0.03 -33.50
CA SER A 261 -3.54 -0.24 -34.92
C SER A 261 -2.31 0.56 -35.37
N ASP A 262 -1.49 -0.03 -36.25
CA ASP A 262 -0.24 0.61 -36.73
C ASP A 262 -0.50 1.97 -37.44
N ALA A 263 -1.66 2.13 -38.08
CA ALA A 263 -2.06 3.39 -38.72
C ALA A 263 -2.31 4.50 -37.68
N MET A 264 -3.02 4.16 -36.59
CA MET A 264 -3.28 5.10 -35.50
C MET A 264 -2.01 5.47 -34.73
N ASP A 265 -1.06 4.53 -34.57
CA ASP A 265 0.26 4.81 -33.97
C ASP A 265 1.01 5.88 -34.79
N ALA A 266 1.05 5.69 -36.13
CA ALA A 266 1.72 6.62 -37.04
C ALA A 266 1.05 8.01 -37.06
N ASP A 267 -0.29 8.07 -37.05
CA ASP A 267 -1.03 9.33 -37.03
C ASP A 267 -0.81 10.10 -35.73
N LEU A 268 -0.86 9.41 -34.58
CA LEU A 268 -0.58 10.02 -33.28
C LEU A 268 0.88 10.47 -33.17
N GLU A 269 1.84 9.73 -33.73
CA GLU A 269 3.25 10.13 -33.80
C GLU A 269 3.44 11.42 -34.62
N MET A 270 2.79 11.52 -35.78
CA MET A 270 2.80 12.70 -36.64
C MET A 270 2.21 13.93 -35.93
N ILE A 271 1.04 13.77 -35.30
CA ILE A 271 0.37 14.86 -34.58
C ILE A 271 1.24 15.33 -33.40
N ASN A 272 1.81 14.41 -32.63
CA ASN A 272 2.70 14.75 -31.53
C ASN A 272 3.97 15.50 -31.99
N PHE A 273 4.53 15.13 -33.15
CA PHE A 273 5.64 15.86 -33.75
C PHE A 273 5.23 17.30 -34.12
N ALA A 274 4.12 17.47 -34.84
CA ALA A 274 3.61 18.78 -35.25
C ALA A 274 3.36 19.71 -34.04
N LEU A 275 2.74 19.19 -32.98
CA LEU A 275 2.49 19.93 -31.74
C LEU A 275 3.79 20.30 -31.02
N SER A 276 4.81 19.44 -31.07
CA SER A 276 6.14 19.75 -30.51
C SER A 276 6.82 20.90 -31.27
N CYS A 277 6.68 20.97 -32.60
CA CYS A 277 7.16 22.09 -33.39
C CYS A 277 6.46 23.41 -33.03
N VAL A 278 5.16 23.38 -32.73
CA VAL A 278 4.43 24.58 -32.26
C VAL A 278 5.00 25.08 -30.93
N PHE A 279 5.30 24.20 -29.97
CA PHE A 279 5.93 24.60 -28.71
C PHE A 279 7.37 25.11 -28.89
N LEU A 280 8.12 24.59 -29.85
CA LEU A 280 9.43 25.12 -30.22
C LEU A 280 9.30 26.54 -30.80
N ALA A 281 8.37 26.75 -31.73
CA ALA A 281 8.12 28.06 -32.31
C ALA A 281 7.69 29.08 -31.24
N GLU A 282 6.81 28.68 -30.32
CA GLU A 282 6.42 29.48 -29.16
C GLU A 282 7.63 29.93 -28.34
N MET A 283 8.54 29.01 -28.00
CA MET A 283 9.74 29.29 -27.23
C MET A 283 10.64 30.30 -27.97
N ILE A 284 10.86 30.11 -29.27
CA ILE A 284 11.69 31.00 -30.10
C ILE A 284 11.09 32.40 -30.14
N ILE A 285 9.77 32.52 -30.40
CA ILE A 285 9.06 33.81 -30.43
C ILE A 285 9.20 34.54 -29.09
N LYS A 286 9.04 33.83 -27.96
CA LYS A 286 9.19 34.42 -26.62
C LYS A 286 10.61 34.84 -26.31
N ILE A 287 11.62 34.04 -26.65
CA ILE A 287 13.03 34.39 -26.40
C ILE A 287 13.45 35.63 -27.19
N ILE A 288 13.05 35.72 -28.47
CA ILE A 288 13.40 36.87 -29.32
C ILE A 288 12.58 38.11 -28.92
N GLY A 289 11.29 37.96 -28.61
CA GLY A 289 10.40 39.06 -28.25
C GLY A 289 10.70 39.68 -26.88
N LEU A 290 10.90 38.85 -25.85
CA LEU A 290 11.19 39.29 -24.47
C LEU A 290 12.70 39.47 -24.22
N GLY A 291 13.56 38.93 -25.07
CA GLY A 291 15.00 38.83 -24.82
C GLY A 291 15.34 37.75 -23.78
N PRO A 292 16.56 37.20 -23.83
CA PRO A 292 16.95 36.04 -23.01
C PRO A 292 16.96 36.33 -21.50
N ARG A 293 17.32 37.55 -21.10
CA ARG A 293 17.38 37.96 -19.69
C ARG A 293 16.00 38.03 -19.05
N LEU A 294 15.03 38.66 -19.74
CA LEU A 294 13.67 38.78 -19.22
C LEU A 294 12.93 37.45 -19.29
N TYR A 295 13.19 36.65 -20.32
CA TYR A 295 12.67 35.28 -20.44
C TYR A 295 13.10 34.41 -19.26
N ALA A 296 14.41 34.38 -18.94
CA ALA A 296 14.95 33.57 -17.84
C ALA A 296 14.54 34.04 -16.43
N ARG A 297 14.06 35.29 -16.31
CA ARG A 297 13.58 35.85 -15.03
C ARG A 297 12.23 35.25 -14.60
N ASP A 298 11.41 34.78 -15.54
CA ASP A 298 10.15 34.12 -15.26
C ASP A 298 10.33 32.60 -15.13
N ARG A 299 10.00 32.05 -13.95
CA ARG A 299 10.12 30.62 -13.65
C ARG A 299 9.25 29.74 -14.57
N PHE A 300 8.10 30.25 -15.02
CA PHE A 300 7.22 29.50 -15.92
C PHE A 300 7.76 29.45 -17.35
N ASN A 301 8.40 30.54 -17.83
CA ASN A 301 9.12 30.51 -19.10
C ASN A 301 10.29 29.51 -19.06
N LEU A 302 11.05 29.47 -17.95
CA LEU A 302 12.14 28.50 -17.78
C LEU A 302 11.63 27.06 -17.77
N PHE A 303 10.50 26.79 -17.10
CA PHE A 303 9.85 25.50 -17.12
C PHE A 303 9.37 25.11 -18.53
N ASP A 304 8.75 26.05 -19.27
CA ASP A 304 8.33 25.84 -20.66
C ASP A 304 9.52 25.48 -21.55
N ALA A 305 10.67 26.17 -21.37
CA ALA A 305 11.91 25.87 -22.07
C ALA A 305 12.44 24.47 -21.74
N PHE A 306 12.45 24.09 -20.46
CA PHE A 306 12.85 22.76 -20.03
C PHE A 306 12.02 21.67 -20.72
N VAL A 307 10.69 21.84 -20.75
CA VAL A 307 9.78 20.89 -21.41
C VAL A 307 10.03 20.79 -22.92
N VAL A 308 10.29 21.93 -23.59
CA VAL A 308 10.63 21.93 -25.01
C VAL A 308 11.98 21.26 -25.27
N VAL A 309 13.01 21.55 -24.48
CA VAL A 309 14.34 20.95 -24.59
C VAL A 309 14.28 19.44 -24.36
N MET A 310 13.54 18.97 -23.36
CA MET A 310 13.34 17.53 -23.14
C MET A 310 12.60 16.88 -24.32
N GLY A 311 11.63 17.57 -24.91
CA GLY A 311 10.96 17.13 -26.14
C GLY A 311 11.90 17.08 -27.36
N LEU A 312 12.86 18.01 -27.47
CA LEU A 312 13.87 17.98 -28.52
C LEU A 312 14.88 16.83 -28.31
N LEU A 313 15.26 16.57 -27.06
CA LEU A 313 16.12 15.44 -26.71
C LEU A 313 15.43 14.11 -27.07
N GLU A 314 14.14 13.99 -26.78
CA GLU A 314 13.33 12.85 -27.18
C GLU A 314 13.30 12.68 -28.71
N LEU A 315 13.05 13.76 -29.46
CA LEU A 315 13.07 13.74 -30.93
C LEU A 315 14.45 13.33 -31.50
N ALA A 316 15.54 13.71 -30.84
CA ALA A 316 16.89 13.34 -31.26
C ALA A 316 17.21 11.87 -30.98
N LEU A 317 16.72 11.31 -29.87
CA LEU A 317 17.01 9.92 -29.45
C LEU A 317 16.04 8.89 -30.04
N SER A 318 14.79 9.28 -30.29
CA SER A 318 13.77 8.50 -30.95
C SER A 318 13.10 9.32 -32.05
N PRO A 319 13.76 9.48 -33.22
CA PRO A 319 13.18 10.19 -34.34
C PRO A 319 11.91 9.46 -34.83
N PRO A 320 10.86 10.20 -35.21
CA PRO A 320 9.65 9.63 -35.77
C PRO A 320 9.92 8.69 -36.93
N SER A 321 9.08 7.67 -37.08
CA SER A 321 9.20 6.66 -38.13
C SER A 321 9.29 7.25 -39.55
N PHE A 322 8.69 8.43 -39.78
CA PHE A 322 8.76 9.15 -41.05
C PHE A 322 10.09 9.88 -41.31
N MET A 323 10.89 10.20 -40.28
CA MET A 323 12.11 11.00 -40.39
C MET A 323 13.38 10.13 -40.52
N SER A 324 13.39 8.95 -39.90
CA SER A 324 14.50 8.00 -40.01
C SER A 324 13.98 6.57 -40.03
N LYS A 325 14.33 5.82 -41.08
CA LYS A 325 14.02 4.38 -41.19
C LYS A 325 14.88 3.50 -40.28
N ASN A 326 15.99 4.03 -39.74
CA ASN A 326 16.86 3.32 -38.80
C ASN A 326 16.43 3.64 -37.36
N GLN A 327 15.36 3.01 -36.87
CA GLN A 327 14.95 3.17 -35.48
C GLN A 327 15.73 2.21 -34.55
N PRO A 328 16.29 2.70 -33.43
CA PRO A 328 16.79 1.83 -32.37
C PRO A 328 15.64 0.99 -31.79
N LYS A 329 15.93 -0.25 -31.34
CA LYS A 329 14.93 -1.14 -30.74
C LYS A 329 14.17 -0.42 -29.60
N LYS A 330 12.83 -0.42 -29.68
CA LYS A 330 11.85 0.30 -28.81
C LYS A 330 12.03 0.15 -27.27
N GLY A 331 12.94 -0.69 -26.78
CA GLY A 331 13.01 -1.11 -25.37
C GLY A 331 13.59 -0.10 -24.37
N SER A 332 14.62 0.68 -24.73
CA SER A 332 15.31 1.55 -23.74
C SER A 332 14.92 3.02 -23.81
N VAL A 333 14.34 3.49 -24.93
CA VAL A 333 13.97 4.90 -25.15
C VAL A 333 12.47 5.15 -24.87
N SER A 334 11.70 4.09 -24.59
CA SER A 334 10.25 4.20 -24.36
C SER A 334 9.86 5.09 -23.17
N SER A 335 10.70 5.16 -22.13
CA SER A 335 10.44 6.00 -20.94
C SER A 335 10.57 7.50 -21.23
N LEU A 336 11.35 7.91 -22.24
CA LEU A 336 11.48 9.32 -22.60
C LEU A 336 10.17 9.89 -23.17
N ARG A 337 9.32 9.04 -23.75
CA ARG A 337 7.97 9.43 -24.21
C ARG A 337 7.07 9.90 -23.07
N SER A 338 7.31 9.43 -21.85
CA SER A 338 6.61 9.92 -20.65
C SER A 338 6.91 11.38 -20.35
N PHE A 339 8.03 11.95 -20.84
CA PHE A 339 8.32 13.37 -20.67
C PHE A 339 7.33 14.29 -21.38
N ARG A 340 6.60 13.79 -22.39
CA ARG A 340 5.51 14.53 -23.04
C ARG A 340 4.40 14.92 -22.06
N LEU A 341 4.19 14.14 -21.00
CA LEU A 341 3.21 14.43 -19.95
C LEU A 341 3.53 15.72 -19.20
N PHE A 342 4.80 16.11 -19.10
CA PHE A 342 5.16 17.36 -18.44
C PHE A 342 4.61 18.61 -19.15
N ARG A 343 4.26 18.50 -20.44
CA ARG A 343 3.61 19.58 -21.20
C ARG A 343 2.26 19.96 -20.64
N VAL A 344 1.55 19.02 -19.97
CA VAL A 344 0.29 19.30 -19.27
C VAL A 344 0.49 20.31 -18.15
N PHE A 345 1.66 20.35 -17.49
CA PHE A 345 1.91 21.36 -16.46
C PHE A 345 2.02 22.79 -17.02
N LYS A 346 2.18 22.98 -18.33
CA LYS A 346 2.11 24.30 -18.96
C LYS A 346 0.74 24.97 -18.73
N LEU A 347 -0.34 24.20 -18.49
CA LEU A 347 -1.65 24.74 -18.14
C LEU A 347 -1.60 25.66 -16.90
N ALA A 348 -0.72 25.36 -15.94
CA ALA A 348 -0.57 26.14 -14.71
C ALA A 348 -0.20 27.62 -14.97
N ARG A 349 0.40 27.91 -16.14
CA ARG A 349 0.73 29.27 -16.53
C ARG A 349 -0.51 30.13 -16.73
N ASN A 350 -1.56 29.61 -17.36
CA ASN A 350 -2.75 30.41 -17.69
C ASN A 350 -3.89 30.23 -16.67
N TRP A 351 -3.82 29.17 -15.87
CA TRP A 351 -4.79 28.88 -14.81
C TRP A 351 -4.35 29.44 -13.46
N ARG A 352 -4.89 30.61 -13.09
CA ARG A 352 -4.55 31.31 -11.84
C ARG A 352 -4.72 30.43 -10.60
N SER A 353 -5.86 29.75 -10.47
CA SER A 353 -6.13 28.86 -9.33
C SER A 353 -5.10 27.71 -9.22
N LEU A 354 -4.80 27.02 -10.33
CA LEU A 354 -3.78 25.98 -10.36
C LEU A 354 -2.39 26.51 -10.01
N ARG A 355 -2.06 27.72 -10.47
CA ARG A 355 -0.78 28.38 -10.16
C ARG A 355 -0.64 28.70 -8.67
N GLU A 356 -1.69 29.25 -8.08
CA GLU A 356 -1.76 29.56 -6.66
C GLU A 356 -1.64 28.27 -5.84
N LEU A 357 -2.34 27.20 -6.24
CA LEU A 357 -2.24 25.88 -5.61
C LEU A 357 -0.82 25.31 -5.65
N LEU A 358 -0.19 25.28 -6.83
CA LEU A 358 1.19 24.76 -6.98
C LEU A 358 2.21 25.57 -6.19
N GLN A 359 2.03 26.90 -6.10
CA GLN A 359 2.88 27.74 -5.26
C GLN A 359 2.68 27.46 -3.77
N MET A 360 1.44 27.23 -3.32
CA MET A 360 1.14 26.86 -1.94
C MET A 360 1.76 25.49 -1.61
N ILE A 361 1.59 24.49 -2.47
CA ILE A 361 2.21 23.17 -2.31
C ILE A 361 3.74 23.29 -2.24
N GLY A 362 4.36 24.04 -3.15
CA GLY A 362 5.81 24.22 -3.16
C GLY A 362 6.34 24.88 -1.89
N ARG A 363 5.62 25.86 -1.34
CA ARG A 363 5.97 26.49 -0.06
C ARG A 363 5.78 25.52 1.11
N ALA A 364 4.69 24.76 1.12
CA ALA A 364 4.43 23.76 2.16
C ALA A 364 5.53 22.70 2.18
N VAL A 365 5.87 22.12 1.02
CA VAL A 365 6.96 21.12 0.89
C VAL A 365 8.30 21.68 1.34
N ALA A 366 8.63 22.92 0.96
CA ALA A 366 9.85 23.56 1.42
C ALA A 366 9.87 23.78 2.94
N GLY A 367 8.71 24.11 3.53
CA GLY A 367 8.56 24.26 4.98
C GLY A 367 8.79 22.96 5.75
N ILE A 368 8.33 21.82 5.22
CA ILE A 368 8.47 20.50 5.87
C ILE A 368 9.68 19.68 5.39
N ALA A 369 10.53 20.23 4.51
CA ALA A 369 11.66 19.49 3.93
C ALA A 369 12.62 18.93 5.00
N ASN A 370 12.84 19.67 6.09
CA ASN A 370 13.68 19.24 7.20
C ASN A 370 13.11 17.98 7.90
N PHE A 371 11.79 17.93 8.11
CA PHE A 371 11.13 16.72 8.63
C PHE A 371 11.24 15.55 7.66
N GLY A 372 11.19 15.81 6.35
CA GLY A 372 11.41 14.79 5.32
C GLY A 372 12.80 14.14 5.41
N VAL A 373 13.85 14.94 5.66
CA VAL A 373 15.21 14.41 5.87
C VAL A 373 15.29 13.56 7.14
N LEU A 374 14.69 14.02 8.23
CA LEU A 374 14.63 13.26 9.48
C LEU A 374 13.90 11.93 9.29
N LEU A 375 12.75 11.93 8.62
CA LEU A 375 11.99 10.73 8.29
C LEU A 375 12.81 9.77 7.43
N PHE A 376 13.55 10.29 6.44
CA PHE A 376 14.44 9.47 5.61
C PHE A 376 15.56 8.82 6.44
N ILE A 377 16.18 9.56 7.36
CA ILE A 377 17.19 9.01 8.28
C ILE A 377 16.58 7.93 9.17
N PHE A 378 15.38 8.16 9.69
CA PHE A 378 14.67 7.17 10.50
C PHE A 378 14.41 5.88 9.71
N ILE A 379 13.85 5.98 8.50
CA ILE A 379 13.62 4.82 7.61
C ILE A 379 14.95 4.12 7.31
N TYR A 380 16.03 4.86 7.05
CA TYR A 380 17.35 4.30 6.79
C TYR A 380 17.88 3.49 7.99
N ILE A 381 17.76 4.02 9.21
CA ILE A 381 18.18 3.30 10.43
C ILE A 381 17.38 2.01 10.60
N TYR A 382 16.05 2.06 10.48
CA TYR A 382 15.21 0.86 10.61
C TYR A 382 15.45 -0.15 9.48
N ALA A 383 15.79 0.30 8.27
CA ALA A 383 16.20 -0.57 7.18
C ALA A 383 17.51 -1.30 7.50
N LEU A 384 18.51 -0.62 8.06
CA LEU A 384 19.76 -1.25 8.49
C LEU A 384 19.53 -2.28 9.60
N ILE A 385 18.75 -1.93 10.63
CA ILE A 385 18.38 -2.85 11.71
C ILE A 385 17.64 -4.06 11.12
N GLY A 386 16.67 -3.83 10.23
CA GLY A 386 15.90 -4.89 9.59
C GLY A 386 16.74 -5.82 8.71
N MET A 387 17.77 -5.29 8.03
CA MET A 387 18.73 -6.12 7.29
C MET A 387 19.56 -7.00 8.23
N GLN A 388 20.07 -6.45 9.33
CA GLN A 388 20.86 -7.21 10.29
C GLN A 388 20.03 -8.32 10.96
N VAL A 389 18.82 -8.00 11.44
CA VAL A 389 17.94 -8.98 12.09
C VAL A 389 17.53 -10.10 11.11
N ARG A 390 17.13 -9.75 9.88
CA ARG A 390 16.69 -10.75 8.89
C ARG A 390 17.83 -11.59 8.33
N GLN A 391 19.05 -11.04 8.21
CA GLN A 391 20.19 -11.82 7.75
C GLN A 391 20.49 -13.00 8.68
N PHE A 392 20.25 -12.88 10.00
CA PHE A 392 20.45 -14.00 10.93
C PHE A 392 19.38 -15.10 10.85
N GLN A 393 18.19 -14.83 10.30
CA GLN A 393 17.07 -15.77 10.31
C GLN A 393 16.90 -16.58 9.01
N PHE A 394 17.35 -16.06 7.86
CA PHE A 394 17.16 -16.72 6.56
C PHE A 394 18.42 -17.39 5.97
N THR A 395 19.51 -17.46 6.73
CA THR A 395 20.76 -18.17 6.35
C THR A 395 21.04 -19.42 7.18
N ALA A 396 20.05 -19.98 7.87
CA ALA A 396 20.17 -21.21 8.65
C ALA A 396 19.27 -22.32 8.10
#